data_AF-A0A1V4KH65-F1
#
_entry.id   AF-A0A1V4KH65-F1
#
_cell.length_a   1.000
_cell.length_b   1.000
_cell.length_c   1.000
_cell.angle_alpha   90.00
_cell.angle_beta   90.00
_cell.angle_gamma   90.00
#
_symmetry.space_group_name_H-M   'P 1'
#
loop_
_entity.id
_entity.type
_entity.pdbx_description
1 polymer ?
#
loop_
_entity_poly.entity_id
_entity_poly.type
_entity_poly.pdbx_seq_one_letter_code
_entity_poly.pdbx_strand_id
1 'polypeptide(L)'
;MESCFDFAQCRKNGFKVYVYPQQKGEKIAESYQNVLAAIEGSRFYTSDPGQACLFVLSLDTLDRDQLSPQYVHNLRSKVQSLHLWNNGRNHLIFNLYSGTWPDYTEDVGFDIGQAMLAKASISTENFRPNFDVSIPLFSKDHPRTGGEKGFLRFNTIPPLRKYMLVFKGKRYLTGIGSDTRNALYHVHNGEDVVLLTTCKHGKDWQKHKDSRCDRDNAEYEK
;
A
#
# COMPACT_ATOMS: atom_id res chain seq x y z
N MET A 1 12.41 18.70 -14.75
CA MET A 1 11.85 17.79 -13.72
C MET A 1 13.03 17.10 -13.08
N GLU A 2 13.44 17.53 -11.89
CA GLU A 2 14.65 17.01 -11.24
C GLU A 2 14.26 15.79 -10.40
N SER A 3 14.23 14.60 -11.01
CA SER A 3 14.15 13.37 -10.22
C SER A 3 15.44 13.26 -9.39
N CYS A 4 15.31 13.06 -8.08
CA CYS A 4 16.49 12.86 -7.22
C CYS A 4 17.13 11.48 -7.39
N PHE A 5 16.62 10.65 -8.31
CA PHE A 5 17.12 9.32 -8.61
C PHE A 5 18.39 9.40 -9.48
N ASP A 6 19.45 8.75 -9.01
CA ASP A 6 20.70 8.61 -9.75
C ASP A 6 20.70 7.34 -10.61
N PHE A 7 20.70 7.51 -11.92
CA PHE A 7 20.69 6.42 -12.89
C PHE A 7 22.07 5.84 -13.22
N ALA A 8 23.17 6.40 -12.69
CA ALA A 8 24.54 6.00 -13.05
C ALA A 8 24.76 4.49 -12.90
N GLN A 9 24.33 3.96 -11.77
CA GLN A 9 24.50 2.56 -11.44
C GLN A 9 23.58 1.64 -12.26
N CYS A 10 22.35 2.08 -12.55
CA CYS A 10 21.43 1.32 -13.41
C CYS A 10 21.96 1.21 -14.85
N ARG A 11 22.61 2.26 -15.36
CA ARG A 11 23.20 2.25 -16.71
C ARG A 11 24.37 1.27 -16.83
N LYS A 12 25.13 1.09 -15.75
CA LYS A 12 26.31 0.21 -15.73
C LYS A 12 25.93 -1.26 -15.60
N ASN A 13 25.03 -1.60 -14.68
CA ASN A 13 24.75 -2.98 -14.28
C ASN A 13 23.33 -3.46 -14.61
N GLY A 14 22.53 -2.62 -15.28
CA GLY A 14 21.09 -2.81 -15.44
C GLY A 14 20.31 -2.44 -14.17
N PHE A 15 18.99 -2.58 -14.23
CA PHE A 15 18.14 -2.29 -13.08
C PHE A 15 18.27 -3.40 -12.03
N LYS A 16 18.94 -3.08 -10.93
CA LYS A 16 19.21 -4.00 -9.81
C LYS A 16 18.76 -3.40 -8.49
N VAL A 17 18.15 -4.23 -7.66
CA VAL A 17 17.55 -3.86 -6.37
C VAL A 17 18.27 -4.59 -5.24
N TYR A 18 18.78 -3.85 -4.27
CA TYR A 18 19.34 -4.37 -3.04
C TYR A 18 18.35 -4.21 -1.90
N VAL A 19 18.17 -5.28 -1.14
CA VAL A 19 17.40 -5.28 0.11
C VAL A 19 18.38 -5.30 1.27
N TYR A 20 18.21 -4.37 2.22
CA TYR A 20 19.06 -4.35 3.41
C TYR A 20 18.93 -5.65 4.21
N PRO A 21 20.00 -6.14 4.86
CA PRO A 21 19.89 -7.30 5.73
C PRO A 21 18.99 -6.98 6.92
N GLN A 22 18.22 -7.96 7.39
CA GLN A 22 17.39 -7.81 8.59
C GLN A 22 18.28 -7.63 9.83
N GLN A 23 17.98 -6.62 10.64
CA GLN A 23 18.70 -6.38 11.89
C GLN A 23 18.22 -7.34 12.99
N LYS A 24 19.14 -7.85 13.81
CA LYS A 24 18.81 -8.76 14.89
C LYS A 24 17.85 -8.10 15.89
N GLY A 25 16.73 -8.77 16.18
CA GLY A 25 15.74 -8.31 17.17
C GLY A 25 14.62 -7.43 16.60
N GLU A 26 14.69 -7.03 15.33
CA GLU A 26 13.60 -6.32 14.66
C GLU A 26 12.50 -7.29 14.24
N LYS A 27 11.26 -7.02 14.70
CA LYS A 27 10.08 -7.75 14.23
C LYS A 27 9.56 -7.08 12.96
N ILE A 28 9.29 -7.89 11.95
CA ILE A 28 8.72 -7.44 10.67
C ILE A 28 7.38 -8.14 10.49
N ALA A 29 6.35 -7.41 10.06
CA ALA A 29 5.06 -8.01 9.75
C ALA A 29 5.17 -8.95 8.54
N GLU A 30 4.39 -10.02 8.55
CA GLU A 30 4.34 -10.99 7.44
C GLU A 30 4.07 -10.31 6.09
N SER A 31 3.21 -9.29 6.08
CA SER A 31 2.94 -8.49 4.88
C SER A 31 4.19 -7.79 4.32
N TYR A 32 5.07 -7.25 5.17
CA TYR A 32 6.30 -6.63 4.71
C TYR A 32 7.36 -7.67 4.34
N GLN A 33 7.43 -8.79 5.07
CA GLN A 33 8.25 -9.94 4.68
C GLN A 33 7.89 -10.44 3.28
N ASN A 34 6.59 -10.50 2.95
CA ASN A 34 6.13 -10.86 1.61
C ASN A 34 6.59 -9.86 0.53
N VAL A 35 6.57 -8.55 0.82
CA VAL A 35 7.11 -7.52 -0.09
C VAL A 35 8.61 -7.74 -0.33
N LEU A 36 9.40 -7.91 0.74
CA LEU A 36 10.84 -8.13 0.63
C LEU A 36 11.14 -9.43 -0.14
N ALA A 37 10.46 -10.52 0.21
CA ALA A 37 10.64 -11.82 -0.44
C ALA A 37 10.24 -11.80 -1.93
N ALA A 38 9.23 -11.02 -2.31
CA ALA A 38 8.85 -10.83 -3.71
C ALA A 38 9.94 -10.09 -4.50
N ILE A 39 10.60 -9.11 -3.88
CA ILE A 39 11.74 -8.38 -4.47
C ILE A 39 12.93 -9.33 -4.61
N GLU A 40 13.29 -10.04 -3.53
CA GLU A 40 14.43 -10.97 -3.48
C GLU A 40 14.28 -12.15 -4.46
N GLY A 41 13.05 -12.63 -4.67
CA GLY A 41 12.75 -13.68 -5.66
C GLY A 41 12.72 -13.19 -7.12
N SER A 42 12.86 -11.88 -7.36
CA SER A 42 12.80 -11.31 -8.71
C SER A 42 14.15 -11.33 -9.42
N ARG A 43 14.14 -11.28 -10.76
CA ARG A 43 15.37 -11.13 -11.58
C ARG A 43 16.17 -9.85 -11.33
N PHE A 44 15.54 -8.88 -10.66
CA PHE A 44 16.14 -7.58 -10.37
C PHE A 44 16.93 -7.59 -9.07
N TYR A 45 16.74 -8.57 -8.19
CA TYR A 45 17.48 -8.66 -6.95
C TYR A 45 19.00 -8.79 -7.17
N THR A 46 19.76 -8.21 -6.25
CA THR A 46 21.19 -8.45 -6.07
C THR A 46 21.55 -8.44 -4.58
N SER A 47 22.45 -9.33 -4.18
CA SER A 47 23.05 -9.33 -2.83
C SER A 47 24.23 -8.36 -2.70
N ASP A 48 24.73 -7.82 -3.81
CA ASP A 48 25.83 -6.85 -3.85
C ASP A 48 25.27 -5.42 -3.94
N PRO A 49 25.39 -4.59 -2.88
CA PRO A 49 24.92 -3.20 -2.91
C PRO A 49 25.70 -2.36 -3.93
N GLY A 50 26.94 -2.74 -4.25
CA GLY A 50 27.77 -2.08 -5.26
C GLY A 50 27.31 -2.33 -6.70
N GLN A 51 26.33 -3.21 -6.92
CA GLN A 51 25.66 -3.44 -8.20
C GLN A 51 24.26 -2.83 -8.26
N ALA A 52 23.63 -2.58 -7.12
CA ALA A 52 22.26 -2.09 -7.05
C ALA A 52 22.15 -0.61 -7.36
N CYS A 53 21.09 -0.24 -8.06
CA CYS A 53 20.74 1.16 -8.27
C CYS A 53 19.44 1.56 -7.57
N LEU A 54 18.75 0.60 -6.92
CA LEU A 54 17.63 0.85 -6.03
C LEU A 54 17.85 0.11 -4.72
N PHE A 55 17.53 0.77 -3.60
CA PHE A 55 17.69 0.23 -2.26
C PHE A 55 16.34 0.15 -1.55
N VAL A 56 16.08 -0.97 -0.88
CA VAL A 56 14.84 -1.19 -0.10
C VAL A 56 15.22 -1.57 1.32
N LEU A 57 14.68 -0.82 2.28
CA LEU A 57 14.97 -1.02 3.70
C LEU A 57 14.37 -2.33 4.21
N SER A 58 15.06 -3.00 5.13
CA SER A 58 14.52 -4.12 5.93
C SER A 58 13.80 -3.66 7.19
N LEU A 59 13.47 -2.36 7.27
CA LEU A 59 12.69 -1.75 8.35
C LEU A 59 11.23 -1.63 7.90
N ASP A 60 10.31 -2.21 8.68
CA ASP A 60 8.89 -2.21 8.34
C ASP A 60 8.30 -0.79 8.43
N THR A 61 7.84 -0.30 7.28
CA THR A 61 7.25 1.04 7.10
C THR A 61 5.83 0.98 6.58
N LEU A 62 5.27 -0.23 6.41
CA LEU A 62 3.93 -0.40 5.85
C LEU A 62 2.86 0.23 6.71
N ASP A 63 3.00 0.12 8.03
CA ASP A 63 2.05 0.61 9.01
C ASP A 63 2.67 1.68 9.89
N ARG A 64 2.25 2.94 9.69
CA ARG A 64 2.71 4.10 10.46
C ARG A 64 1.63 4.63 11.40
N ASP A 65 0.59 3.82 11.66
CA ASP A 65 -0.33 4.07 12.75
C ASP A 65 0.35 3.77 14.09
N GLN A 66 0.47 4.76 14.97
CA GLN A 66 1.11 4.62 16.29
C GLN A 66 0.39 3.61 17.20
N LEU A 67 -0.90 3.34 16.94
CA LEU A 67 -1.69 2.34 17.67
C LEU A 67 -1.49 0.93 17.13
N SER A 68 -0.81 0.78 15.98
CA SER A 68 -0.60 -0.52 15.37
C SER A 68 0.44 -1.34 16.14
N PRO A 69 0.20 -2.63 16.39
CA PRO A 69 1.22 -3.53 16.91
C PRO A 69 2.37 -3.76 15.93
N GLN A 70 2.22 -3.34 14.66
CA GLN A 70 3.29 -3.35 13.65
C GLN A 70 4.10 -2.04 13.61
N TYR A 71 3.77 -1.05 14.45
CA TYR A 71 4.45 0.24 14.42
C TYR A 71 5.92 0.12 14.84
N VAL A 72 6.83 0.46 13.93
CA VAL A 72 8.27 0.49 14.24
C VAL A 72 8.64 1.81 14.93
N HIS A 73 8.96 1.71 16.21
CA HIS A 73 9.50 2.83 17.00
C HIS A 73 10.96 3.13 16.65
N ASN A 74 11.39 4.37 16.94
CA ASN A 74 12.76 4.85 16.73
C ASN A 74 13.26 4.66 15.29
N LEU A 75 12.35 4.71 14.32
CA LEU A 75 12.67 4.47 12.91
C LEU A 75 13.73 5.45 12.38
N ARG A 76 13.67 6.72 12.79
CA ARG A 76 14.65 7.74 12.42
C ARG A 76 16.08 7.33 12.80
N SER A 77 16.32 6.91 14.04
CA SER A 77 17.67 6.53 14.47
C SER A 77 18.13 5.22 13.81
N LYS A 78 17.21 4.28 13.57
CA LYS A 78 17.48 3.05 12.82
C LYS A 78 17.86 3.30 11.37
N VAL A 79 17.22 4.25 10.69
CA VAL A 79 17.57 4.62 9.31
C VAL A 79 18.89 5.37 9.27
N GLN A 80 19.12 6.30 10.20
CA GLN A 80 20.36 7.07 10.28
C GLN A 80 21.59 6.21 10.60
N SER A 81 21.43 5.05 11.25
CA SER A 81 22.54 4.11 11.48
C SER A 81 22.90 3.28 10.24
N LEU A 82 22.09 3.32 9.17
CA LEU A 82 22.37 2.62 7.93
C LEU A 82 23.40 3.38 7.10
N HIS A 83 24.61 2.84 7.06
CA HIS A 83 25.75 3.30 6.24
C HIS A 83 25.42 3.64 4.77
N LEU A 84 24.47 2.94 4.14
CA LEU A 84 24.11 3.12 2.73
C LEU A 84 22.94 4.09 2.51
N TRP A 85 22.34 4.67 3.56
CA TRP A 85 21.10 5.47 3.47
C TRP A 85 21.21 6.65 2.49
N ASN A 86 22.39 7.27 2.40
CA ASN A 86 22.68 8.33 1.42
C ASN A 86 21.60 9.41 1.31
N ASN A 87 21.10 9.88 2.46
CA ASN A 87 20.00 10.84 2.55
C ASN A 87 18.75 10.44 1.72
N GLY A 88 18.45 9.14 1.64
CA GLY A 88 17.34 8.58 0.89
C GLY A 88 17.56 8.45 -0.62
N ARG A 89 18.66 8.95 -1.18
CA ARG A 89 18.89 8.88 -2.63
C ARG A 89 18.87 7.41 -3.09
N ASN A 90 18.10 7.14 -4.14
CA ASN A 90 17.88 5.80 -4.69
C ASN A 90 17.24 4.79 -3.72
N HIS A 91 16.56 5.25 -2.67
CA HIS A 91 15.79 4.38 -1.78
C HIS A 91 14.30 4.39 -2.15
N LEU A 92 13.64 3.25 -1.96
CA LEU A 92 12.19 3.12 -2.04
C LEU A 92 11.63 2.69 -0.69
N ILE A 93 10.70 3.49 -0.18
CA ILE A 93 9.98 3.21 1.08
C ILE A 93 8.56 2.78 0.74
N PHE A 94 8.03 1.80 1.46
CA PHE A 94 6.65 1.32 1.29
C PHE A 94 5.77 1.81 2.43
N ASN A 95 4.59 2.35 2.12
CA ASN A 95 3.59 2.69 3.13
C ASN A 95 2.18 2.32 2.65
N LEU A 96 1.45 1.52 3.44
CA LEU A 96 0.09 1.12 3.13
C LEU A 96 -0.93 1.77 4.06
N TYR A 97 -0.56 1.94 5.32
CA TYR A 97 -1.43 2.48 6.35
C TYR A 97 -0.82 3.77 6.90
N SER A 98 -1.57 4.85 6.70
CA SER A 98 -1.22 6.23 7.04
C SER A 98 -1.89 6.68 8.34
N GLY A 99 -2.12 5.77 9.28
CA GLY A 99 -2.83 6.05 10.54
C GLY A 99 -4.30 5.66 10.54
N THR A 100 -4.92 5.80 11.72
CA THR A 100 -6.34 5.60 11.98
C THR A 100 -6.94 6.91 12.48
N TRP A 101 -8.21 7.18 12.14
CA TRP A 101 -8.93 8.35 12.63
C TRP A 101 -8.82 8.50 14.17
N PRO A 102 -8.60 9.71 14.70
CA PRO A 102 -8.47 10.99 13.99
C PRO A 102 -7.05 11.30 13.47
N ASP A 103 -6.08 10.44 13.78
CA ASP A 103 -4.64 10.69 13.64
C ASP A 103 -4.06 10.15 12.32
N TYR A 104 -4.69 10.49 11.19
CA TYR A 104 -4.10 10.22 9.89
C TYR A 104 -2.84 11.08 9.68
N THR A 105 -1.73 10.47 9.27
CA THR A 105 -0.49 11.15 8.90
C THR A 105 -0.09 10.83 7.48
N GLU A 106 0.18 11.88 6.70
CA GLU A 106 0.72 11.71 5.35
C GLU A 106 2.21 11.37 5.37
N ASP A 107 2.91 11.66 6.47
CA ASP A 107 4.31 11.33 6.67
C ASP A 107 4.50 9.84 7.05
N VAL A 108 5.72 9.35 6.87
CA VAL A 108 6.11 8.01 7.33
C VAL A 108 6.76 8.04 8.72
N GLY A 109 6.66 9.14 9.46
CA GLY A 109 7.21 9.33 10.80
C GLY A 109 8.73 9.54 10.88
N PHE A 110 9.38 9.87 9.77
CA PHE A 110 10.79 10.32 9.72
C PHE A 110 11.08 11.07 8.41
N ASP A 111 12.22 11.78 8.37
CA ASP A 111 12.68 12.45 7.16
C ASP A 111 13.23 11.44 6.14
N ILE A 112 12.51 11.29 5.03
CA ILE A 112 12.86 10.36 3.94
C ILE A 112 13.89 10.96 2.97
N GLY A 113 14.24 12.24 3.10
CA GLY A 113 15.16 12.94 2.22
C GLY A 113 14.80 12.77 0.74
N GLN A 114 15.71 12.18 -0.02
CA GLN A 114 15.61 11.95 -1.45
C GLN A 114 15.02 10.58 -1.82
N ALA A 115 14.41 9.87 -0.88
CA ALA A 115 13.79 8.57 -1.15
C ALA A 115 12.47 8.73 -1.91
N MET A 116 12.20 7.75 -2.76
CA MET A 116 10.90 7.56 -3.40
C MET A 116 9.95 6.86 -2.44
N LEU A 117 8.66 7.15 -2.58
CA LEU A 117 7.62 6.60 -1.76
C LEU A 117 6.65 5.76 -2.61
N ALA A 118 6.59 4.46 -2.32
CA ALA A 118 5.54 3.57 -2.79
C ALA A 118 4.41 3.55 -1.76
N LYS A 119 3.37 4.37 -1.99
CA LYS A 119 2.31 4.60 -1.00
C LYS A 119 0.91 4.32 -1.51
N ALA A 120 0.11 3.67 -0.68
CA ALA A 120 -1.33 3.56 -0.87
C ALA A 120 -2.04 4.82 -0.35
N SER A 121 -3.10 5.24 -1.05
CA SER A 121 -3.92 6.40 -0.66
C SER A 121 -3.15 7.71 -0.52
N ILE A 122 -2.07 7.90 -1.27
CA ILE A 122 -1.32 9.17 -1.27
C ILE A 122 -2.14 10.31 -1.89
N SER A 123 -2.23 11.45 -1.19
CA SER A 123 -2.85 12.67 -1.72
C SER A 123 -2.10 13.17 -2.96
N THR A 124 -2.83 13.72 -3.93
CA THR A 124 -2.25 14.39 -5.10
C THR A 124 -1.38 15.60 -4.72
N GLU A 125 -1.60 16.19 -3.54
CA GLU A 125 -0.80 17.31 -3.02
C GLU A 125 0.60 16.86 -2.57
N ASN A 126 0.74 15.62 -2.10
CA ASN A 126 1.99 15.06 -1.60
C ASN A 126 2.70 14.15 -2.61
N PHE A 127 1.95 13.60 -3.57
CA PHE A 127 2.49 12.71 -4.59
C PHE A 127 3.43 13.46 -5.54
N ARG A 128 4.69 13.04 -5.65
CA ARG A 128 5.65 13.61 -6.59
C ARG A 128 5.57 12.87 -7.94
N PRO A 129 5.01 13.49 -9.00
CA PRO A 129 4.82 12.82 -10.27
C PRO A 129 6.16 12.38 -10.86
N ASN A 130 6.18 11.18 -11.47
CA ASN A 130 7.38 10.55 -12.06
C ASN A 130 8.50 10.23 -11.05
N PHE A 131 8.20 10.26 -9.75
CA PHE A 131 9.17 9.96 -8.70
C PHE A 131 8.60 9.01 -7.64
N ASP A 132 7.39 9.28 -7.16
CA ASP A 132 6.68 8.38 -6.25
C ASP A 132 5.85 7.34 -7.02
N VAL A 133 5.49 6.26 -6.33
CA VAL A 133 4.71 5.15 -6.91
C VAL A 133 3.40 5.01 -6.14
N SER A 134 2.29 5.25 -6.81
CA SER A 134 0.97 4.92 -6.24
C SER A 134 0.75 3.41 -6.33
N ILE A 135 0.56 2.76 -5.19
CA ILE A 135 0.30 1.32 -5.10
C ILE A 135 -1.09 1.05 -4.51
N PRO A 136 -1.76 -0.03 -4.90
CA PRO A 136 -3.03 -0.41 -4.29
C PRO A 136 -2.83 -0.79 -2.83
N LEU A 137 -3.84 -0.53 -2.00
CA LEU A 137 -3.91 -1.06 -0.64
C LEU A 137 -4.27 -2.55 -0.71
N PHE A 138 -3.33 -3.43 -0.37
CA PHE A 138 -3.59 -4.87 -0.23
C PHE A 138 -3.79 -5.26 1.23
N SER A 139 -4.60 -6.30 1.46
CA SER A 139 -4.85 -6.85 2.79
C SER A 139 -3.62 -7.58 3.33
N LYS A 140 -3.55 -7.76 4.66
CA LYS A 140 -2.50 -8.56 5.31
C LYS A 140 -2.48 -10.01 4.81
N ASP A 141 -3.65 -10.55 4.48
CA ASP A 141 -3.82 -11.90 3.93
C ASP A 141 -3.61 -11.99 2.41
N HIS A 142 -3.09 -10.93 1.77
CA HIS A 142 -2.88 -10.95 0.33
C HIS A 142 -1.81 -11.99 -0.04
N PRO A 143 -2.10 -12.93 -0.96
CA PRO A 143 -1.14 -13.96 -1.34
C PRO A 143 0.15 -13.35 -1.92
N ARG A 144 1.31 -13.81 -1.43
CA ARG A 144 2.62 -13.37 -1.92
C ARG A 144 2.80 -13.64 -3.42
N THR A 145 2.30 -14.76 -3.89
CA THR A 145 2.35 -15.16 -5.29
C THR A 145 0.94 -15.26 -5.83
N GLY A 146 0.75 -14.79 -7.07
CA GLY A 146 -0.51 -14.97 -7.78
C GLY A 146 -0.90 -16.44 -7.84
N GLY A 147 -2.21 -16.69 -7.76
CA GLY A 147 -2.78 -18.02 -7.95
C GLY A 147 -2.86 -18.38 -9.44
N GLU A 148 -3.93 -19.07 -9.81
CA GLU A 148 -4.20 -19.38 -11.21
C GLU A 148 -4.21 -18.11 -12.07
N LYS A 149 -3.81 -18.27 -13.34
CA LYS A 149 -3.86 -17.17 -14.31
C LYS A 149 -5.26 -16.60 -14.33
N GLY A 150 -5.36 -15.28 -14.14
CA GLY A 150 -6.63 -14.58 -14.29
C GLY A 150 -7.25 -14.79 -15.68
N PHE A 151 -8.55 -14.59 -15.78
CA PHE A 151 -9.30 -14.81 -17.02
C PHE A 151 -8.94 -13.85 -18.18
N LEU A 152 -8.19 -12.78 -17.89
CA LEU A 152 -7.68 -11.85 -18.89
C LEU A 152 -6.51 -12.50 -19.66
N ARG A 153 -6.85 -13.27 -20.70
CA ARG A 153 -5.88 -13.92 -21.59
C ARG A 153 -5.39 -13.02 -22.74
N PHE A 154 -6.12 -11.95 -23.05
CA PHE A 154 -5.82 -11.05 -24.16
C PHE A 154 -6.01 -9.58 -23.74
N ASN A 155 -5.12 -8.71 -24.21
CA ASN A 155 -5.27 -7.25 -24.12
C ASN A 155 -6.25 -6.75 -25.18
N THR A 156 -7.53 -7.12 -25.09
CA THR A 156 -8.58 -6.40 -25.82
C THR A 156 -8.72 -5.02 -25.17
N ILE A 157 -8.61 -3.93 -25.97
CA ILE A 157 -8.86 -2.56 -25.52
C ILE A 157 -10.04 -2.00 -26.34
N PRO A 158 -11.16 -1.61 -25.70
CA PRO A 158 -11.45 -1.82 -24.28
C PRO A 158 -11.73 -3.31 -24.00
N PRO A 159 -11.32 -3.83 -22.83
CA PRO A 159 -11.58 -5.23 -22.50
C PRO A 159 -13.09 -5.45 -22.37
N LEU A 160 -13.62 -6.50 -23.02
CA LEU A 160 -14.99 -6.95 -22.79
C LEU A 160 -15.08 -7.47 -21.35
N ARG A 161 -15.49 -6.58 -20.43
CA ARG A 161 -15.68 -6.92 -19.02
C ARG A 161 -17.16 -6.94 -18.73
N LYS A 162 -17.64 -8.05 -18.14
CA LYS A 162 -19.02 -8.16 -17.64
C LYS A 162 -19.32 -7.06 -16.61
N TYR A 163 -18.32 -6.68 -15.82
CA TYR A 163 -18.45 -5.66 -14.78
C TYR A 163 -17.67 -4.40 -15.19
N MET A 164 -18.38 -3.27 -15.25
CA MET A 164 -17.82 -1.94 -15.42
C MET A 164 -17.17 -1.45 -14.10
N LEU A 165 -17.85 -1.67 -12.97
CA LEU A 165 -17.39 -1.24 -11.65
C LEU A 165 -17.74 -2.29 -10.60
N VAL A 166 -16.75 -2.68 -9.80
CA VAL A 166 -16.95 -3.54 -8.62
C VAL A 166 -16.32 -2.89 -7.41
N PHE A 167 -17.09 -2.74 -6.35
CA PHE A 167 -16.61 -2.30 -5.04
C PHE A 167 -17.08 -3.28 -3.97
N LYS A 168 -16.16 -3.74 -3.12
CA LYS A 168 -16.48 -4.47 -1.90
C LYS A 168 -15.79 -3.77 -0.74
N GLY A 169 -16.54 -3.08 0.12
CA GLY A 169 -15.94 -2.30 1.21
C GLY A 169 -16.89 -1.91 2.34
N LYS A 170 -16.45 -0.96 3.18
CA LYS A 170 -17.23 -0.48 4.34
C LYS A 170 -18.07 0.74 3.97
N ARG A 171 -19.30 0.79 4.48
CA ARG A 171 -20.19 1.96 4.46
C ARG A 171 -20.29 2.52 5.87
N TYR A 172 -19.78 3.73 6.08
CA TYR A 172 -19.81 4.36 7.39
C TYR A 172 -21.20 4.95 7.62
N LEU A 173 -21.84 4.55 8.72
CA LEU A 173 -23.17 5.03 9.08
C LEU A 173 -23.14 6.46 9.65
N THR A 174 -21.99 6.86 10.18
CA THR A 174 -21.73 8.17 10.77
C THR A 174 -20.28 8.59 10.50
N GLY A 175 -19.98 9.87 10.73
CA GLY A 175 -18.61 10.42 10.60
C GLY A 175 -18.27 10.91 9.18
N ILE A 176 -17.06 11.46 9.03
CA ILE A 176 -16.61 12.06 7.77
C ILE A 176 -16.59 11.00 6.67
N GLY A 177 -17.23 11.31 5.54
CA GLY A 177 -17.34 10.42 4.38
C GLY A 177 -18.50 9.41 4.44
N SER A 178 -19.35 9.43 5.48
CA SER A 178 -20.58 8.62 5.53
C SER A 178 -21.50 8.93 4.34
N ASP A 179 -21.68 10.20 4.02
CA ASP A 179 -22.63 10.65 2.99
C ASP A 179 -22.17 10.20 1.60
N THR A 180 -20.89 10.39 1.29
CA THR A 180 -20.29 9.93 0.03
C THR A 180 -20.42 8.41 -0.12
N ARG A 181 -20.13 7.64 0.94
CA ARG A 181 -20.24 6.17 0.91
C ARG A 181 -21.68 5.69 0.87
N ASN A 182 -22.62 6.44 1.45
CA ASN A 182 -24.05 6.17 1.34
C ASN A 182 -24.55 6.41 -0.09
N ALA A 183 -24.05 7.45 -0.75
CA ALA A 183 -24.44 7.80 -2.12
C ALA A 183 -24.05 6.72 -3.14
N LEU A 184 -22.97 5.96 -2.89
CA LEU A 184 -22.53 4.89 -3.78
C LEU A 184 -23.64 3.88 -4.07
N TYR A 185 -24.51 3.55 -3.11
CA TYR A 185 -25.60 2.60 -3.34
C TYR A 185 -26.50 2.98 -4.54
N HIS A 186 -26.67 4.27 -4.83
CA HIS A 186 -27.52 4.72 -5.93
C HIS A 186 -26.98 4.40 -7.32
N VAL A 187 -25.68 4.10 -7.45
CA VAL A 187 -25.11 3.67 -8.74
C VAL A 187 -25.07 2.15 -8.89
N HIS A 188 -25.46 1.39 -7.86
CA HIS A 188 -25.54 -0.06 -7.94
C HIS A 188 -26.73 -0.50 -8.81
N ASN A 189 -26.47 -1.22 -9.90
CA ASN A 189 -27.53 -1.75 -10.77
C ASN A 189 -27.66 -3.29 -10.72
N GLY A 190 -26.76 -3.99 -10.03
CA GLY A 190 -26.79 -5.44 -9.91
C GLY A 190 -26.35 -6.21 -11.16
N GLU A 191 -25.99 -5.52 -12.24
CA GLU A 191 -25.62 -6.13 -13.52
C GLU A 191 -24.12 -5.99 -13.80
N ASP A 192 -23.67 -4.77 -14.11
CA ASP A 192 -22.28 -4.44 -14.43
C ASP A 192 -21.66 -3.42 -13.44
N VAL A 193 -22.46 -2.78 -12.59
CA VAL A 193 -22.04 -1.95 -11.45
C VAL A 193 -22.47 -2.61 -10.14
N VAL A 194 -21.53 -3.30 -9.51
CA VAL A 194 -21.75 -4.10 -8.30
C VAL A 194 -21.07 -3.46 -7.10
N LEU A 195 -21.85 -3.00 -6.11
CA LEU A 195 -21.34 -2.33 -4.92
C LEU A 195 -21.81 -3.08 -3.66
N LEU A 196 -20.94 -3.94 -3.15
CA LEU A 196 -21.18 -4.73 -1.95
C LEU A 196 -20.61 -3.97 -0.76
N THR A 197 -21.46 -3.58 0.19
CA THR A 197 -21.01 -2.79 1.34
C THR A 197 -21.38 -3.43 2.66
N THR A 198 -20.53 -3.30 3.67
CA THR A 198 -20.87 -3.64 5.05
C THR A 198 -20.94 -2.38 5.90
N CYS A 199 -21.97 -2.28 6.73
CA CYS A 199 -22.11 -1.24 7.75
C CYS A 199 -21.38 -1.56 9.06
N LYS A 200 -20.75 -2.75 9.17
CA LYS A 200 -19.97 -3.15 10.36
C LYS A 200 -18.66 -2.34 10.43
N HIS A 201 -18.71 -1.20 11.10
CA HIS A 201 -17.56 -0.31 11.27
C HIS A 201 -17.44 0.26 12.69
N GLY A 202 -16.30 0.04 13.35
CA GLY A 202 -16.11 0.43 14.75
C GLY A 202 -16.92 -0.45 15.71
N LYS A 203 -16.90 -0.10 17.00
CA LYS A 203 -17.64 -0.84 18.05
C LYS A 203 -19.11 -0.45 18.11
N ASP A 204 -19.45 0.77 17.70
CA ASP A 204 -20.77 1.37 17.88
C ASP A 204 -21.67 1.31 16.63
N TRP A 205 -21.29 0.58 15.57
CA TRP A 205 -22.10 0.53 14.33
C TRP A 205 -23.55 0.08 14.58
N GLN A 206 -23.76 -0.80 15.56
CA GLN A 206 -25.09 -1.28 15.94
C GLN A 206 -26.00 -0.15 16.43
N LYS A 207 -25.45 0.87 17.10
CA LYS A 207 -26.20 2.03 17.60
C LYS A 207 -26.67 2.94 16.47
N HIS A 208 -25.96 2.94 15.34
CA HIS A 208 -26.25 3.79 14.19
C HIS A 208 -26.92 3.02 13.04
N LYS A 209 -27.27 1.75 13.27
CA LYS A 209 -27.81 0.83 12.27
C LYS A 209 -29.06 1.43 11.62
N ASP A 210 -29.00 1.64 10.32
CA ASP A 210 -30.15 2.03 9.51
C ASP A 210 -30.92 0.81 8.97
N SER A 211 -32.05 1.07 8.30
CA SER A 211 -32.92 0.03 7.73
C SER A 211 -32.27 -0.82 6.63
N ARG A 212 -31.17 -0.34 6.03
CA ARG A 212 -30.51 -1.01 4.89
C ARG A 212 -29.36 -1.93 5.34
N CYS A 213 -28.77 -1.66 6.50
CA CYS A 213 -27.58 -2.31 7.03
C CYS A 213 -27.66 -3.85 7.09
N ASP A 214 -28.82 -4.45 7.40
CA ASP A 214 -28.96 -5.92 7.41
C ASP A 214 -28.83 -6.52 6.00
N ARG A 215 -29.50 -5.90 5.02
CA ARG A 215 -29.44 -6.34 3.62
C ARG A 215 -28.04 -6.14 3.04
N ASP A 216 -27.45 -4.97 3.27
CA ASP A 216 -26.07 -4.65 2.87
C ASP A 216 -25.09 -5.72 3.40
N ASN A 217 -25.18 -6.07 4.69
CA ASN A 217 -24.34 -7.10 5.29
C ASN A 217 -24.59 -8.48 4.67
N ALA A 218 -25.84 -8.88 4.45
CA ALA A 218 -26.16 -10.18 3.85
C ALA A 218 -25.62 -10.31 2.42
N GLU A 219 -25.63 -9.23 1.65
CA GLU A 219 -25.04 -9.20 0.30
C GLU A 219 -23.50 -9.15 0.34
N TYR A 220 -22.91 -8.47 1.34
CA TYR A 220 -21.46 -8.40 1.51
C TYR A 220 -20.81 -9.74 1.86
N GLU A 221 -21.49 -10.59 2.62
CA GLU A 221 -20.93 -11.91 3.03
C GLU A 221 -21.05 -12.98 1.92
N LYS A 222 -21.80 -12.70 0.84
CA LYS A 222 -21.81 -13.53 -0.37
C LYS A 222 -20.51 -13.35 -1.17
#